data_AF-A0A9W7BF35-F1
#
_entry.id   AF-A0A9W7BF35-F1
#
_cell.length_a   1.000
_cell.length_b   1.000
_cell.length_c   1.000
_cell.angle_alpha   90.00
_cell.angle_beta   90.00
_cell.angle_gamma   90.00
#
_symmetry.space_group_name_H-M   'P 1'
#
loop_
_entity.id
_entity.type
_entity.pdbx_description
1 polymer ?
#
loop_
_entity_poly.entity_id
_entity_poly.type
_entity_poly.pdbx_seq_one_letter_code
_entity_poly.pdbx_strand_id
1 'polypeptide(L)'
;MISSDLYGAGLLAALFGAGAYFLLTSNRSALPDAGGLPAKGKKYRYDLKPSSPPPSPPSPAAPRPAAAKKRRPPRPVPSLRCLDVGRLELARSNVFGARTYKGLRAECEALPPARAWRDDEFKHDSSSMFESGCAPEGWLRDGERGRVLRDVRVVWEGPWAVCGSGRPLGRNTRGEPSWLFHAKEGEEDLMDAEDVQQGSLGDCYFLTALALVSTDTECTASLIDESLEQHGCYGVSFFLDGTWQMVYVDGFFPCYVSTKPHSVVKPRPCFASSGNRREIWPMVVEKAFAKLHGCWESIGRGGLIGVALQALTGGASTTLETKGGGEALWPLLMEAVEDPNVLVGAGTKASLGEAESMGVVCGHAYSVIHAVSVLGHKLLLLRNPWGHGEWKGDWSDGSKLWSENPEVAAAVGDGRSTEDDGRFWMSMEDFVRVFQSVDACRLPGDGHHQTHDAGLHRRDSGGGGGGGTGQSGGDKKEIAQHHKKDKKHKAHKKKKHK
;
A
#
# COMPACT_ATOMS: atom_id res chain seq x y z
N MET A 1 32.31 -32.48 16.56
CA MET A 1 33.30 -32.17 15.53
C MET A 1 32.55 -31.64 14.30
N ILE A 2 32.78 -30.36 14.00
CA ILE A 2 32.84 -29.72 12.68
C ILE A 2 31.60 -29.81 11.75
N SER A 3 30.86 -28.69 11.73
CA SER A 3 30.50 -27.82 10.60
C SER A 3 29.99 -28.40 9.27
N SER A 4 28.84 -27.85 8.84
CA SER A 4 28.62 -27.48 7.43
C SER A 4 27.69 -26.25 7.35
N ASP A 5 28.24 -25.08 7.70
CA ASP A 5 27.77 -23.77 7.25
C ASP A 5 28.43 -23.48 5.91
N LEU A 6 27.68 -23.32 4.81
CA LEU A 6 28.11 -22.59 3.58
C LEU A 6 27.02 -22.61 2.48
N TYR A 7 25.83 -22.06 2.75
CA TYR A 7 24.90 -21.60 1.70
C TYR A 7 24.08 -20.42 2.22
N GLY A 8 24.75 -19.29 2.48
CA GLY A 8 24.11 -18.10 3.04
C GLY A 8 24.98 -16.86 2.94
N ALA A 9 25.48 -16.53 1.75
CA ALA A 9 26.23 -15.29 1.54
C ALA A 9 26.19 -14.74 0.10
N GLY A 10 25.27 -15.23 -0.75
CA GLY A 10 25.22 -14.88 -2.18
C GLY A 10 24.15 -13.87 -2.61
N LEU A 11 23.22 -13.47 -1.74
CA LEU A 11 22.03 -12.67 -2.13
C LEU A 11 21.98 -11.26 -1.52
N LEU A 12 23.02 -10.83 -0.80
CA LEU A 12 23.02 -9.59 -0.01
C LEU A 12 23.75 -8.40 -0.64
N ALA A 13 24.31 -8.55 -1.85
CA ALA A 13 25.08 -7.49 -2.52
C ALA A 13 24.36 -6.82 -3.72
N ALA A 14 23.15 -7.26 -4.06
CA ALA A 14 22.38 -6.70 -5.18
C ALA A 14 21.28 -5.70 -4.75
N LEU A 15 21.06 -5.51 -3.45
CA LEU A 15 19.94 -4.69 -2.95
C LEU A 15 20.33 -3.27 -2.50
N PHE A 16 21.59 -3.01 -2.14
CA PHE A 16 22.00 -1.68 -1.67
C PHE A 16 23.44 -1.37 -2.08
N GLY A 17 23.62 -0.29 -2.84
CA GLY A 17 24.92 0.16 -3.35
C GLY A 17 25.87 0.54 -2.20
N ALA A 18 27.10 0.04 -2.28
CA ALA A 18 28.11 0.14 -1.22
C ALA A 18 28.50 1.58 -0.83
N GLY A 19 28.29 1.92 0.45
CA GLY A 19 28.92 3.03 1.16
C GLY A 19 29.79 2.49 2.30
N ALA A 20 31.08 2.80 2.26
CA ALA A 20 32.10 2.24 3.15
C ALA A 20 31.97 2.70 4.62
N TYR A 21 32.14 1.76 5.57
CA TYR A 21 32.50 2.08 6.96
C TYR A 21 33.74 1.27 7.39
N PHE A 22 34.73 2.00 7.89
CA PHE A 22 36.00 1.50 8.40
C PHE A 22 35.84 1.04 9.86
N LEU A 23 36.34 -0.16 10.16
CA LEU A 23 36.44 -0.73 11.51
C LEU A 23 37.54 -0.06 12.34
N LEU A 24 37.23 0.33 13.57
CA LEU A 24 38.22 0.42 14.66
C LEU A 24 37.65 -0.27 15.91
N THR A 25 38.09 -1.50 16.14
CA THR A 25 37.99 -2.21 17.42
C THR A 25 39.24 -1.95 18.24
N SER A 26 39.12 -1.63 19.54
CA SER A 26 40.14 -1.99 20.53
C SER A 26 39.57 -2.08 21.95
N ASN A 27 39.91 -3.20 22.57
CA ASN A 27 39.51 -3.74 23.87
C ASN A 27 39.84 -2.87 25.10
N ARG A 28 39.02 -3.02 26.14
CA ARG A 28 39.34 -2.72 27.54
C ARG A 28 39.55 -4.03 28.32
N SER A 29 40.64 -4.11 29.09
CA SER A 29 40.70 -4.85 30.37
C SER A 29 41.95 -4.50 31.21
N ALA A 30 41.70 -3.86 32.36
CA ALA A 30 42.28 -3.96 33.72
C ALA A 30 43.81 -3.91 34.05
N LEU A 31 44.22 -2.79 34.71
CA LEU A 31 44.94 -2.56 36.02
C LEU A 31 46.34 -3.18 36.34
N PRO A 32 47.14 -2.67 37.34
CA PRO A 32 47.06 -1.45 38.19
C PRO A 32 48.37 -0.62 38.41
N ASP A 33 48.19 0.57 39.03
CA ASP A 33 49.05 1.44 39.90
C ASP A 33 50.60 1.54 39.80
N ALA A 34 51.10 2.79 39.70
CA ALA A 34 52.08 3.40 40.63
C ALA A 34 52.50 4.85 40.25
N GLY A 35 52.23 5.82 41.14
CA GLY A 35 53.18 6.82 41.66
C GLY A 35 53.82 7.92 40.77
N GLY A 36 53.59 9.19 41.15
CA GLY A 36 54.67 10.18 41.35
C GLY A 36 54.95 11.25 40.28
N LEU A 37 54.50 12.49 40.54
CA LEU A 37 55.06 13.77 40.05
C LEU A 37 56.45 14.03 40.70
N PRO A 38 57.37 14.92 40.21
CA PRO A 38 57.06 16.32 39.85
C PRO A 38 57.96 17.11 38.83
N ALA A 39 57.39 18.23 38.35
CA ALA A 39 57.89 19.62 38.24
C ALA A 39 59.19 20.06 37.51
N LYS A 40 58.97 21.12 36.69
CA LYS A 40 59.74 22.39 36.47
C LYS A 40 60.94 22.42 35.51
N GLY A 41 60.86 23.39 34.59
CA GLY A 41 61.79 23.62 33.48
C GLY A 41 62.94 24.59 33.74
N LYS A 42 63.67 24.93 32.67
CA LYS A 42 64.63 26.05 32.59
C LYS A 42 64.69 26.61 31.16
N LYS A 43 64.63 27.94 31.08
CA LYS A 43 64.91 28.80 29.91
C LYS A 43 66.42 28.93 29.71
N TYR A 44 66.88 28.99 28.46
CA TYR A 44 68.07 29.76 28.07
C TYR A 44 67.82 30.51 26.76
N ARG A 45 68.31 31.74 26.72
CA ARG A 45 68.12 32.76 25.68
C ARG A 45 69.53 33.16 25.21
N TYR A 46 69.80 33.14 23.91
CA TYR A 46 70.91 33.89 23.32
C TYR A 46 70.47 34.48 21.97
N ASP A 47 70.54 35.81 21.92
CA ASP A 47 70.35 36.65 20.74
C ASP A 47 71.69 36.82 20.02
N LEU A 48 71.78 36.45 18.74
CA LEU A 48 72.77 36.98 17.78
C LEU A 48 72.15 36.98 16.36
N LYS A 49 71.94 38.18 15.81
CA LYS A 49 71.71 38.47 14.37
C LYS A 49 73.08 38.72 13.67
N PRO A 50 73.15 39.04 12.36
CA PRO A 50 72.88 38.20 11.20
C PRO A 50 74.05 38.22 10.18
N SER A 51 74.26 37.18 9.38
CA SER A 51 74.75 37.31 7.99
C SER A 51 74.80 35.95 7.29
N SER A 52 74.56 36.01 5.99
CA SER A 52 74.08 34.96 5.09
C SER A 52 75.14 33.95 4.65
N PRO A 53 74.80 32.65 4.56
CA PRO A 53 75.52 31.69 3.73
C PRO A 53 74.80 31.35 2.40
N PRO A 54 75.51 30.76 1.42
CA PRO A 54 75.17 30.70 -0.01
C PRO A 54 74.15 29.59 -0.36
N PRO A 55 73.65 29.51 -1.61
CA PRO A 55 72.33 28.94 -1.91
C PRO A 55 72.30 27.42 -1.85
N SER A 56 71.18 26.90 -1.37
CA SER A 56 70.86 25.48 -1.32
C SER A 56 70.39 24.96 -2.69
N PRO A 57 70.67 23.69 -3.02
CA PRO A 57 70.20 23.03 -4.25
C PRO A 57 68.65 22.94 -4.29
N PRO A 58 68.05 22.84 -5.48
CA PRO A 58 66.61 22.98 -5.66
C PRO A 58 65.83 21.87 -4.95
N SER A 59 64.80 22.30 -4.23
CA SER A 59 63.79 21.46 -3.60
C SER A 59 63.12 20.53 -4.61
N PRO A 60 62.81 19.26 -4.27
CA PRO A 60 61.97 18.43 -5.11
C PRO A 60 60.62 19.13 -5.29
N ALA A 61 60.24 19.32 -6.55
CA ALA A 61 59.02 19.99 -6.93
C ALA A 61 57.82 19.37 -6.19
N ALA A 62 57.03 20.23 -5.54
CA ALA A 62 55.68 19.90 -5.14
C ALA A 62 54.94 19.27 -6.34
N PRO A 63 54.18 18.19 -6.14
CA PRO A 63 53.36 17.66 -7.22
C PRO A 63 52.47 18.79 -7.72
N ARG A 64 52.56 19.07 -9.03
CA ARG A 64 51.67 20.02 -9.71
C ARG A 64 50.22 19.70 -9.33
N PRO A 65 49.36 20.71 -9.11
CA PRO A 65 47.93 20.45 -9.06
C PRO A 65 47.57 19.79 -10.38
N ALA A 66 47.18 18.51 -10.32
CA ALA A 66 46.65 17.83 -11.48
C ALA A 66 45.49 18.67 -11.98
N ALA A 67 45.61 19.17 -13.22
CA ALA A 67 44.56 19.95 -13.86
C ALA A 67 43.26 19.18 -13.68
N ALA A 68 42.30 19.81 -12.99
CA ALA A 68 40.95 19.29 -12.88
C ALA A 68 40.46 19.04 -14.30
N LYS A 69 40.47 17.78 -14.74
CA LYS A 69 39.74 17.37 -15.93
C LYS A 69 38.31 17.74 -15.62
N LYS A 70 37.83 18.85 -16.19
CA LYS A 70 36.41 19.21 -16.22
C LYS A 70 35.72 17.97 -16.76
N ARG A 71 35.15 17.17 -15.87
CA ARG A 71 34.25 16.09 -16.25
C ARG A 71 33.18 16.82 -17.06
N ARG A 72 33.06 16.46 -18.35
CA ARG A 72 31.91 16.91 -19.13
C ARG A 72 30.69 16.59 -18.27
N PRO A 73 29.74 17.52 -18.11
CA PRO A 73 28.47 17.15 -17.51
C PRO A 73 28.00 15.91 -18.28
N PRO A 74 27.46 14.89 -17.58
CA PRO A 74 26.83 13.79 -18.29
C PRO A 74 25.91 14.42 -19.34
N ARG A 75 26.00 13.99 -20.60
CA ARG A 75 24.98 14.40 -21.56
C ARG A 75 23.65 14.05 -20.89
N PRO A 76 22.65 14.94 -20.87
CA PRO A 76 21.33 14.56 -20.42
C PRO A 76 20.91 13.38 -21.30
N VAL A 77 20.99 12.19 -20.72
CA VAL A 77 20.27 11.03 -21.21
C VAL A 77 18.85 11.32 -20.74
N PRO A 78 17.84 11.29 -21.61
CA PRO A 78 16.47 11.57 -21.20
C PRO A 78 16.13 10.75 -19.97
N SER A 79 15.73 11.43 -18.91
CA SER A 79 15.27 10.81 -17.67
C SER A 79 14.05 9.95 -17.98
N LEU A 80 14.04 8.69 -17.56
CA LEU A 80 12.81 7.90 -17.56
C LEU A 80 11.85 8.29 -16.41
N ARG A 81 12.01 9.49 -15.79
CA ARG A 81 10.91 10.21 -15.11
C ARG A 81 9.88 10.80 -16.07
N CYS A 82 10.15 10.68 -17.36
CA CYS A 82 9.22 10.97 -18.43
C CYS A 82 9.78 10.19 -19.63
N LEU A 83 9.30 8.96 -19.88
CA LEU A 83 8.90 8.73 -21.27
C LEU A 83 7.93 9.88 -21.56
N ASP A 84 8.08 10.58 -22.68
CA ASP A 84 7.43 11.85 -23.08
C ASP A 84 5.86 11.86 -23.08
N VAL A 85 5.24 10.99 -22.30
CA VAL A 85 3.84 10.68 -22.11
C VAL A 85 3.68 10.38 -20.60
N GLY A 86 3.06 11.29 -19.83
CA GLY A 86 2.88 11.10 -18.38
C GLY A 86 2.06 9.85 -18.05
N ARG A 87 2.10 9.40 -16.78
CA ARG A 87 1.34 8.20 -16.30
C ARG A 87 -0.11 8.21 -16.75
N LEU A 88 -0.78 9.37 -16.69
CA LEU A 88 -2.16 9.53 -17.12
C LEU A 88 -2.32 9.31 -18.62
N GLU A 89 -1.43 9.83 -19.45
CA GLU A 89 -1.46 9.65 -20.90
C GLU A 89 -1.18 8.19 -21.30
N LEU A 90 -0.22 7.53 -20.63
CA LEU A 90 0.05 6.10 -20.83
C LEU A 90 -1.17 5.27 -20.47
N ALA A 91 -1.76 5.51 -19.29
CA ALA A 91 -2.97 4.85 -18.85
C ALA A 91 -4.14 5.10 -19.82
N ARG A 92 -4.38 6.35 -20.25
CA ARG A 92 -5.44 6.70 -21.22
C ARG A 92 -5.26 6.02 -22.58
N SER A 93 -4.03 5.71 -22.97
CA SER A 93 -3.75 4.96 -24.21
C SER A 93 -4.07 3.47 -24.08
N ASN A 94 -4.17 2.96 -22.86
CA ASN A 94 -4.44 1.57 -22.51
C ASN A 94 -5.65 1.50 -21.57
N VAL A 95 -6.85 1.75 -22.09
CA VAL A 95 -8.08 1.69 -21.29
C VAL A 95 -8.50 0.24 -21.06
N PHE A 96 -8.87 -0.09 -19.82
CA PHE A 96 -9.45 -1.38 -19.46
C PHE A 96 -10.83 -1.56 -20.08
N GLY A 97 -11.12 -2.76 -20.58
CA GLY A 97 -12.38 -3.09 -21.24
C GLY A 97 -12.34 -2.82 -22.74
N ALA A 98 -13.51 -2.69 -23.37
CA ALA A 98 -13.62 -2.55 -24.82
C ALA A 98 -13.52 -1.09 -25.30
N ARG A 99 -13.61 -0.13 -24.38
CA ARG A 99 -13.66 1.31 -24.70
C ARG A 99 -12.27 1.88 -24.96
N THR A 100 -12.22 2.89 -25.82
CA THR A 100 -11.06 3.81 -25.91
C THR A 100 -11.39 5.11 -25.20
N TYR A 101 -10.37 5.85 -24.74
CA TYR A 101 -10.60 7.16 -24.11
C TYR A 101 -11.36 8.13 -25.04
N LYS A 102 -11.01 8.14 -26.34
CA LYS A 102 -11.70 8.98 -27.33
C LYS A 102 -13.18 8.62 -27.48
N GLY A 103 -13.49 7.32 -27.50
CA GLY A 103 -14.87 6.82 -27.57
C GLY A 103 -15.66 7.21 -26.32
N LEU A 104 -15.09 6.95 -25.14
CA LEU A 104 -15.71 7.30 -23.86
C LEU A 104 -15.97 8.80 -23.73
N ARG A 105 -14.99 9.63 -24.12
CA ARG A 105 -15.16 11.09 -24.11
C ARG A 105 -16.33 11.54 -25.00
N ALA A 106 -16.44 10.97 -26.21
CA ALA A 106 -17.55 11.28 -27.11
C ALA A 106 -18.90 10.82 -26.54
N GLU A 107 -18.95 9.66 -25.87
CA GLU A 107 -20.14 9.19 -25.15
C GLU A 107 -20.56 10.18 -24.05
N CYS A 108 -19.60 10.64 -23.24
CA CYS A 108 -19.83 11.62 -22.18
C CYS A 108 -20.31 12.98 -22.72
N GLU A 109 -19.66 13.51 -23.76
CA GLU A 109 -20.01 14.80 -24.38
C GLU A 109 -21.38 14.77 -25.07
N ALA A 110 -21.87 13.59 -25.48
CA ALA A 110 -23.19 13.42 -26.06
C ALA A 110 -24.34 13.38 -25.02
N LEU A 111 -24.02 13.35 -23.72
CA LEU A 111 -25.03 13.31 -22.66
C LEU A 111 -25.77 14.64 -22.50
N PRO A 112 -27.06 14.62 -22.15
CA PRO A 112 -27.77 15.83 -21.74
C PRO A 112 -27.10 16.50 -20.51
N PRO A 113 -27.14 17.84 -20.37
CA PRO A 113 -26.40 18.59 -19.34
C PRO A 113 -26.61 18.18 -17.87
N ALA A 114 -27.71 17.49 -17.55
CA ALA A 114 -28.04 17.04 -16.19
C ALA A 114 -27.85 15.53 -15.98
N ARG A 115 -27.33 14.80 -16.97
CA ARG A 115 -27.19 13.35 -16.92
C ARG A 115 -25.73 12.95 -16.76
N ALA A 116 -25.42 12.31 -15.64
CA ALA A 116 -24.14 11.65 -15.45
C ALA A 116 -24.03 10.41 -16.35
N TRP A 117 -22.81 10.13 -16.80
CA TRP A 117 -22.42 8.90 -17.46
C TRP A 117 -22.67 7.72 -16.54
N ARG A 118 -23.00 6.57 -17.13
CA ARG A 118 -23.23 5.33 -16.40
C ARG A 118 -22.43 4.23 -17.08
N ASP A 119 -21.71 3.49 -16.25
CA ASP A 119 -20.93 2.35 -16.69
C ASP A 119 -21.85 1.16 -16.95
N ASP A 120 -21.93 0.72 -18.21
CA ASP A 120 -22.73 -0.45 -18.61
C ASP A 120 -21.99 -1.78 -18.42
N GLU A 121 -20.66 -1.74 -18.28
CA GLU A 121 -19.81 -2.89 -17.99
C GLU A 121 -19.80 -3.21 -16.49
N PHE A 122 -20.08 -2.20 -15.64
CA PHE A 122 -20.11 -2.33 -14.18
C PHE A 122 -21.41 -1.75 -13.60
N LYS A 123 -22.48 -2.54 -13.75
CA LYS A 123 -23.87 -2.16 -13.53
C LYS A 123 -24.21 -1.84 -12.08
N HIS A 124 -25.28 -1.08 -11.89
CA HIS A 124 -25.81 -0.71 -10.57
C HIS A 124 -26.75 -1.78 -10.01
N ASP A 125 -26.25 -3.00 -9.91
CA ASP A 125 -26.97 -4.15 -9.39
C ASP A 125 -26.03 -5.14 -8.69
N SER A 126 -26.58 -6.24 -8.20
CA SER A 126 -25.84 -7.25 -7.45
C SER A 126 -24.77 -8.00 -8.27
N SER A 127 -24.80 -7.95 -9.61
CA SER A 127 -23.78 -8.60 -10.45
C SER A 127 -22.42 -7.90 -10.38
N SER A 128 -22.39 -6.59 -10.11
CA SER A 128 -21.15 -5.86 -9.86
C SER A 128 -20.65 -6.04 -8.43
N MET A 129 -21.53 -6.45 -7.50
CA MET A 129 -21.18 -6.62 -6.09
C MET A 129 -20.73 -8.05 -5.78
N PHE A 130 -21.32 -9.05 -6.43
CA PHE A 130 -21.14 -10.47 -6.13
C PHE A 130 -20.97 -11.30 -7.39
N GLU A 131 -20.08 -12.28 -7.36
CA GLU A 131 -19.77 -13.15 -8.48
C GLU A 131 -20.99 -13.98 -8.92
N SER A 132 -21.81 -14.39 -7.94
CA SER A 132 -23.07 -15.11 -8.20
C SER A 132 -24.22 -14.21 -8.68
N GLY A 133 -24.03 -12.88 -8.66
CA GLY A 133 -25.08 -11.89 -8.85
C GLY A 133 -26.11 -11.83 -7.71
N CYS A 134 -25.88 -12.56 -6.62
CA CYS A 134 -26.77 -12.60 -5.45
C CYS A 134 -26.00 -12.25 -4.17
N ALA A 135 -26.60 -11.41 -3.34
CA ALA A 135 -26.02 -11.06 -2.04
C ALA A 135 -26.09 -12.24 -1.05
N PRO A 136 -24.96 -12.68 -0.46
CA PRO A 136 -24.97 -13.71 0.57
C PRO A 136 -25.72 -13.29 1.83
N GLU A 137 -26.24 -14.23 2.61
CA GLU A 137 -26.88 -13.87 3.89
C GLU A 137 -25.86 -13.25 4.86
N GLY A 138 -26.24 -12.13 5.49
CA GLY A 138 -25.40 -11.46 6.50
C GLY A 138 -24.11 -10.83 5.98
N TRP A 139 -24.01 -10.59 4.67
CA TRP A 139 -22.84 -9.97 4.04
C TRP A 139 -22.60 -8.53 4.51
N LEU A 140 -23.67 -7.74 4.66
CA LEU A 140 -23.58 -6.32 5.01
C LEU A 140 -23.45 -6.13 6.52
N ARG A 141 -22.39 -5.44 6.95
CA ARG A 141 -21.98 -5.29 8.36
C ARG A 141 -21.57 -3.86 8.66
N ASP A 142 -21.63 -3.47 9.93
CA ASP A 142 -21.12 -2.18 10.39
C ASP A 142 -19.58 -2.19 10.38
N GLY A 143 -18.96 -1.84 9.24
CA GLY A 143 -17.56 -2.18 8.96
C GLY A 143 -17.35 -3.68 8.70
N GLU A 144 -16.13 -4.10 8.41
CA GLU A 144 -15.80 -5.47 7.97
C GLU A 144 -16.23 -6.53 9.01
N ARG A 145 -15.94 -6.27 10.30
CA ARG A 145 -16.15 -7.23 11.40
C ARG A 145 -17.27 -6.84 12.35
N GLY A 146 -18.05 -5.83 12.00
CA GLY A 146 -19.17 -5.41 12.82
C GLY A 146 -20.35 -6.36 12.81
N ARG A 147 -21.42 -5.90 13.46
CA ARG A 147 -22.69 -6.62 13.50
C ARG A 147 -23.33 -6.60 12.11
N VAL A 148 -23.98 -7.70 11.77
CA VAL A 148 -24.81 -7.79 10.56
C VAL A 148 -25.90 -6.71 10.64
N LEU A 149 -25.97 -5.87 9.60
CA LEU A 149 -26.99 -4.84 9.50
C LEU A 149 -28.32 -5.47 9.08
N ARG A 150 -29.36 -5.23 9.88
CA ARG A 150 -30.73 -5.70 9.64
C ARG A 150 -31.63 -4.53 9.31
N ASP A 151 -32.78 -4.82 8.69
CA ASP A 151 -33.77 -3.82 8.31
C ASP A 151 -33.19 -2.73 7.37
N VAL A 152 -32.28 -3.13 6.49
CA VAL A 152 -31.66 -2.25 5.49
C VAL A 152 -31.86 -2.79 4.09
N ARG A 153 -31.82 -1.90 3.09
CA ARG A 153 -31.77 -2.27 1.67
C ARG A 153 -30.65 -1.49 0.97
N VAL A 154 -30.08 -2.07 -0.08
CA VAL A 154 -29.08 -1.41 -0.91
C VAL A 154 -29.76 -0.55 -1.98
N VAL A 155 -29.22 0.63 -2.20
CA VAL A 155 -29.55 1.59 -3.25
C VAL A 155 -28.24 2.09 -3.88
N TRP A 156 -28.29 2.61 -5.10
CA TRP A 156 -27.12 3.18 -5.77
C TRP A 156 -27.23 4.69 -5.81
N GLU A 157 -26.33 5.36 -5.10
CA GLU A 157 -26.42 6.78 -4.81
C GLU A 157 -25.23 7.54 -5.38
N GLY A 158 -25.50 8.73 -5.91
CA GLY A 158 -24.47 9.63 -6.43
C GLY A 158 -23.79 10.46 -5.33
N PRO A 159 -22.80 11.29 -5.70
CA PRO A 159 -21.97 12.01 -4.73
C PRO A 159 -22.79 12.95 -3.82
N TRP A 160 -23.84 13.59 -4.34
CA TRP A 160 -24.71 14.49 -3.57
C TRP A 160 -25.37 13.82 -2.34
N ALA A 161 -25.74 12.54 -2.49
CA ALA A 161 -26.38 11.77 -1.42
C ALA A 161 -25.34 11.21 -0.45
N VAL A 162 -24.21 10.72 -0.96
CA VAL A 162 -23.09 10.18 -0.18
C VAL A 162 -22.44 11.27 0.69
N CYS A 163 -22.15 12.42 0.09
CA CYS A 163 -21.55 13.59 0.74
C CYS A 163 -22.60 14.43 1.51
N GLY A 164 -23.89 14.15 1.28
CA GLY A 164 -24.99 14.84 1.95
C GLY A 164 -25.03 16.35 1.69
N SER A 165 -24.58 16.78 0.51
CA SER A 165 -24.51 18.17 0.06
C SER A 165 -25.16 18.31 -1.33
N GLY A 166 -25.82 19.43 -1.58
CA GLY A 166 -26.40 19.74 -2.90
C GLY A 166 -25.38 20.22 -3.94
N ARG A 167 -24.14 20.46 -3.53
CA ARG A 167 -23.03 20.91 -4.39
C ARG A 167 -21.69 20.33 -3.92
N PRO A 168 -20.69 20.21 -4.81
CA PRO A 168 -19.34 19.82 -4.41
C PRO A 168 -18.73 20.85 -3.47
N LEU A 169 -17.83 20.39 -2.59
CA LEU A 169 -17.22 21.21 -1.54
C LEU A 169 -15.71 21.44 -1.71
N GLY A 170 -15.02 20.67 -2.55
CA GLY A 170 -13.62 20.91 -2.92
C GLY A 170 -13.47 21.34 -4.38
N ARG A 171 -12.21 21.41 -4.82
CA ARG A 171 -11.85 21.69 -6.21
C ARG A 171 -10.91 20.64 -6.76
N ASN A 172 -11.00 20.42 -8.06
CA ASN A 172 -10.11 19.53 -8.79
C ASN A 172 -8.81 20.24 -9.18
N THR A 173 -7.90 19.53 -9.84
CA THR A 173 -6.59 20.05 -10.30
C THR A 173 -6.69 21.24 -11.27
N ARG A 174 -7.87 21.47 -11.88
CA ARG A 174 -8.15 22.62 -12.75
C ARG A 174 -8.82 23.79 -12.01
N GLY A 175 -9.03 23.67 -10.70
CA GLY A 175 -9.72 24.65 -9.87
C GLY A 175 -11.24 24.65 -10.03
N GLU A 176 -11.83 23.63 -10.69
CA GLU A 176 -13.27 23.49 -10.89
C GLU A 176 -13.91 22.78 -9.68
N PRO A 177 -15.21 23.03 -9.37
CA PRO A 177 -15.89 22.33 -8.28
C PRO A 177 -15.84 20.81 -8.45
N SER A 178 -15.40 20.09 -7.41
CA SER A 178 -15.15 18.66 -7.45
C SER A 178 -15.78 17.93 -6.28
N TRP A 179 -16.29 16.73 -6.55
CA TRP A 179 -16.77 15.80 -5.52
C TRP A 179 -15.64 14.92 -4.99
N LEU A 180 -14.52 14.82 -5.71
CA LEU A 180 -13.40 13.96 -5.36
C LEU A 180 -12.73 14.40 -4.07
N PHE A 181 -12.65 15.70 -3.82
CA PHE A 181 -11.88 16.29 -2.73
C PHE A 181 -12.74 17.24 -1.89
N HIS A 182 -12.30 17.49 -0.66
CA HIS A 182 -12.92 18.45 0.25
C HIS A 182 -11.91 19.50 0.73
N ALA A 183 -12.12 20.76 0.34
CA ALA A 183 -11.30 21.88 0.78
C ALA A 183 -11.59 22.22 2.25
N LYS A 184 -10.63 21.97 3.14
CA LYS A 184 -10.60 22.63 4.45
C LYS A 184 -10.01 24.03 4.28
N GLU A 185 -10.51 25.00 5.05
CA GLU A 185 -10.10 26.40 4.94
C GLU A 185 -8.59 26.54 5.26
N GLY A 186 -7.80 26.95 4.27
CA GLY A 186 -6.34 27.10 4.41
C GLY A 186 -5.52 25.85 4.08
N GLU A 187 -6.16 24.76 3.65
CA GLU A 187 -5.50 23.52 3.20
C GLU A 187 -5.61 23.37 1.68
N GLU A 188 -4.63 22.70 1.07
CA GLU A 188 -4.72 22.31 -0.33
C GLU A 188 -5.71 21.15 -0.48
N ASP A 189 -6.53 21.15 -1.54
CA ASP A 189 -7.44 20.06 -1.91
C ASP A 189 -6.62 18.81 -2.29
N LEU A 190 -6.28 17.97 -1.30
CA LEU A 190 -5.42 16.79 -1.48
C LEU A 190 -6.09 15.53 -0.94
N MET A 191 -5.62 14.38 -1.42
CA MET A 191 -6.01 13.08 -0.87
C MET A 191 -5.32 12.89 0.49
N ASP A 192 -6.10 12.69 1.55
CA ASP A 192 -5.57 12.41 2.89
C ASP A 192 -5.72 10.93 3.24
N ALA A 193 -4.70 10.34 3.88
CA ALA A 193 -4.81 8.98 4.40
C ALA A 193 -6.01 8.80 5.36
N GLU A 194 -6.39 9.85 6.09
CA GLU A 194 -7.57 9.91 6.97
C GLU A 194 -8.90 9.76 6.23
N ASP A 195 -8.94 10.10 4.94
CA ASP A 195 -10.14 9.90 4.15
C ASP A 195 -10.39 8.42 3.90
N VAL A 196 -9.37 7.56 3.85
CA VAL A 196 -9.59 6.15 3.57
C VAL A 196 -10.20 5.44 4.79
N GLN A 197 -11.47 5.07 4.69
CA GLN A 197 -12.20 4.30 5.70
C GLN A 197 -12.81 3.05 5.11
N GLN A 198 -12.55 1.89 5.72
CA GLN A 198 -13.05 0.60 5.26
C GLN A 198 -14.53 0.38 5.58
N GLY A 199 -15.24 -0.23 4.62
CA GLY A 199 -16.64 -0.65 4.77
C GLY A 199 -16.79 -2.11 5.18
N SER A 200 -17.84 -2.78 4.71
CA SER A 200 -18.18 -4.17 5.05
C SER A 200 -17.34 -5.24 4.32
N LEU A 201 -16.30 -4.86 3.59
CA LEU A 201 -15.53 -5.75 2.70
C LEU A 201 -14.17 -6.09 3.28
N GLY A 202 -13.66 -7.29 3.01
CA GLY A 202 -12.35 -7.78 3.47
C GLY A 202 -11.18 -7.37 2.56
N ASP A 203 -11.19 -6.14 2.06
CA ASP A 203 -10.19 -5.57 1.14
C ASP A 203 -9.21 -4.62 1.83
N CYS A 204 -9.03 -4.79 3.15
CA CYS A 204 -8.13 -3.98 3.98
C CYS A 204 -6.72 -3.82 3.40
N TYR A 205 -6.16 -4.86 2.78
CA TYR A 205 -4.85 -4.81 2.12
C TYR A 205 -4.77 -3.71 1.06
N PHE A 206 -5.85 -3.51 0.31
CA PHE A 206 -5.94 -2.51 -0.74
C PHE A 206 -6.15 -1.12 -0.15
N LEU A 207 -7.02 -0.98 0.86
CA LEU A 207 -7.26 0.31 1.52
C LEU A 207 -6.05 0.79 2.33
N THR A 208 -5.29 -0.09 2.97
CA THR A 208 -3.99 0.25 3.56
C THR A 208 -3.01 0.73 2.50
N ALA A 209 -2.91 0.04 1.36
CA ALA A 209 -2.05 0.48 0.27
C ALA A 209 -2.49 1.84 -0.28
N LEU A 210 -3.79 2.08 -0.40
CA LEU A 210 -4.36 3.34 -0.85
C LEU A 210 -4.04 4.49 0.10
N ALA A 211 -4.16 4.27 1.41
CA ALA A 211 -3.80 5.24 2.45
C ALA A 211 -2.29 5.53 2.50
N LEU A 212 -1.43 4.56 2.15
CA LEU A 212 0.01 4.79 1.97
C LEU A 212 0.30 5.60 0.71
N VAL A 213 -0.42 5.33 -0.38
CA VAL A 213 -0.26 6.06 -1.65
C VAL A 213 -0.68 7.51 -1.49
N SER A 214 -1.70 7.80 -0.67
CA SER A 214 -2.16 9.18 -0.45
C SER A 214 -1.15 10.06 0.28
N THR A 215 -0.13 9.49 0.94
CA THR A 215 0.94 10.30 1.56
C THR A 215 2.02 10.74 0.56
N ASP A 216 2.00 10.24 -0.68
CA ASP A 216 2.94 10.60 -1.73
C ASP A 216 2.25 11.45 -2.82
N THR A 217 2.69 12.70 -2.96
CA THR A 217 2.07 13.68 -3.88
C THR A 217 2.28 13.32 -5.35
N GLU A 218 3.37 12.63 -5.69
CA GLU A 218 3.67 12.22 -7.07
C GLU A 218 2.77 11.06 -7.51
N CYS A 219 2.57 10.08 -6.61
CA CYS A 219 1.65 8.97 -6.84
C CYS A 219 0.20 9.44 -6.94
N THR A 220 -0.24 10.37 -6.09
CA THR A 220 -1.62 10.89 -6.08
C THR A 220 -1.94 11.77 -7.27
N ALA A 221 -1.00 12.63 -7.72
CA ALA A 221 -1.21 13.56 -8.84
C ALA A 221 -1.62 12.89 -10.16
N SER A 222 -1.37 11.58 -10.28
CA SER A 222 -1.63 10.80 -11.48
C SER A 222 -2.52 9.57 -11.23
N LEU A 223 -3.06 9.44 -10.01
CA LEU A 223 -3.91 8.31 -9.63
C LEU A 223 -5.29 8.39 -10.30
N ILE A 224 -5.93 9.57 -10.26
CA ILE A 224 -7.27 9.80 -10.79
C ILE A 224 -7.22 10.73 -12.00
N ASP A 225 -7.84 10.32 -13.11
CA ASP A 225 -8.12 11.17 -14.26
C ASP A 225 -9.46 11.89 -14.08
N GLU A 226 -9.35 13.19 -13.81
CA GLU A 226 -10.46 14.11 -13.53
C GLU A 226 -11.03 14.76 -14.81
N SER A 227 -10.55 14.38 -16.00
CA SER A 227 -10.90 15.05 -17.27
C SER A 227 -12.37 14.95 -17.66
N LEU A 228 -13.08 13.93 -17.15
CA LEU A 228 -14.50 13.69 -17.44
C LEU A 228 -15.39 13.82 -16.19
N GLU A 229 -14.88 14.40 -15.09
CA GLU A 229 -15.62 14.54 -13.83
C GLU A 229 -16.95 15.30 -14.02
N GLN A 230 -16.99 16.32 -14.87
CA GLN A 230 -18.22 17.08 -15.16
C GLN A 230 -19.36 16.21 -15.71
N HIS A 231 -19.03 15.05 -16.27
CA HIS A 231 -19.97 14.05 -16.75
C HIS A 231 -20.19 12.91 -15.73
N GLY A 232 -19.63 13.01 -14.52
CA GLY A 232 -19.69 11.97 -13.49
C GLY A 232 -18.89 10.71 -13.83
N CYS A 233 -17.88 10.84 -14.70
CA CYS A 233 -16.99 9.75 -15.13
C CYS A 233 -15.57 10.01 -14.62
N TYR A 234 -14.98 9.01 -13.97
CA TYR A 234 -13.70 9.10 -13.30
C TYR A 234 -12.80 7.98 -13.79
N GLY A 235 -11.56 8.29 -14.17
CA GLY A 235 -10.56 7.29 -14.52
C GLY A 235 -9.62 7.03 -13.35
N VAL A 236 -9.21 5.78 -13.12
CA VAL A 236 -8.19 5.42 -12.13
C VAL A 236 -7.09 4.64 -12.83
N SER A 237 -5.84 5.05 -12.63
CA SER A 237 -4.70 4.42 -13.30
C SER A 237 -4.04 3.36 -12.42
N PHE A 238 -4.00 2.13 -12.92
CA PHE A 238 -3.33 1.00 -12.28
C PHE A 238 -2.16 0.53 -13.14
N PHE A 239 -1.09 0.07 -12.50
CA PHE A 239 0.06 -0.55 -13.14
C PHE A 239 -0.12 -2.07 -13.13
N LEU A 240 -0.36 -2.64 -14.30
CA LEU A 240 -0.69 -4.05 -14.47
C LEU A 240 0.17 -4.62 -15.60
N ASP A 241 0.76 -5.79 -15.37
CA ASP A 241 1.59 -6.50 -16.36
C ASP A 241 2.65 -5.60 -17.02
N GLY A 242 3.27 -4.71 -16.23
CA GLY A 242 4.34 -3.82 -16.69
C GLY A 242 3.89 -2.55 -17.41
N THR A 243 2.59 -2.28 -17.54
CA THR A 243 2.06 -1.08 -18.18
C THR A 243 0.99 -0.38 -17.35
N TRP A 244 0.89 0.93 -17.49
CA TRP A 244 -0.24 1.68 -16.95
C TRP A 244 -1.51 1.36 -17.76
N GLN A 245 -2.60 1.13 -17.05
CA GLN A 245 -3.93 0.86 -17.59
C GLN A 245 -4.95 1.76 -16.90
N MET A 246 -5.83 2.40 -17.66
CA MET A 246 -6.89 3.27 -17.12
C MET A 246 -8.20 2.52 -16.96
N VAL A 247 -8.79 2.55 -15.77
CA VAL A 247 -10.11 1.99 -15.50
C VAL A 247 -11.09 3.13 -15.25
N TYR A 248 -12.08 3.29 -16.13
CA TYR A 248 -13.14 4.30 -15.96
C TYR A 248 -14.36 3.72 -15.25
N VAL A 249 -14.90 4.49 -14.30
CA VAL A 249 -16.10 4.20 -13.50
C VAL A 249 -16.98 5.45 -13.35
N ASP A 250 -18.27 5.25 -13.13
CA ASP A 250 -19.19 6.35 -12.80
C ASP A 250 -19.21 6.67 -11.29
N GLY A 251 -19.77 7.82 -10.92
CA GLY A 251 -19.88 8.30 -9.54
C GLY A 251 -21.02 7.73 -8.69
N PHE A 252 -21.64 6.60 -9.04
CA PHE A 252 -22.69 5.99 -8.22
C PHE A 252 -22.16 4.81 -7.40
N PHE A 253 -22.52 4.76 -6.12
CA PHE A 253 -21.99 3.76 -5.19
C PHE A 253 -23.09 3.00 -4.48
N PRO A 254 -22.89 1.71 -4.16
CA PRO A 254 -23.84 0.94 -3.37
C PRO A 254 -23.86 1.48 -1.94
N CYS A 255 -25.02 1.99 -1.54
CA CYS A 255 -25.29 2.53 -0.22
C CYS A 255 -26.44 1.75 0.42
N TYR A 256 -26.40 1.57 1.72
CA TYR A 256 -27.53 1.04 2.47
C TYR A 256 -28.36 2.15 3.09
N VAL A 257 -29.68 1.95 3.08
CA VAL A 257 -30.66 2.81 3.74
C VAL A 257 -31.54 1.98 4.66
N SER A 258 -32.00 2.59 5.75
CA SER A 258 -32.93 1.96 6.67
C SER A 258 -34.29 1.73 6.01
N THR A 259 -34.87 0.55 6.24
CA THR A 259 -36.24 0.20 5.84
C THR A 259 -37.28 0.50 6.92
N LYS A 260 -36.83 0.92 8.12
CA LYS A 260 -37.74 1.26 9.21
C LYS A 260 -38.56 2.51 8.87
N PRO A 261 -39.88 2.49 9.13
CA PRO A 261 -40.72 3.67 8.98
C PRO A 261 -40.14 4.87 9.74
N HIS A 262 -40.19 6.07 9.14
CA HIS A 262 -39.71 7.33 9.72
C HIS A 262 -38.19 7.43 9.99
N SER A 263 -37.38 6.49 9.48
CA SER A 263 -35.92 6.62 9.54
C SER A 263 -35.44 7.68 8.54
N VAL A 264 -34.85 8.78 9.03
CA VAL A 264 -34.31 9.88 8.20
C VAL A 264 -32.78 9.76 8.04
N VAL A 265 -32.26 8.54 8.12
CA VAL A 265 -30.81 8.32 8.05
C VAL A 265 -30.36 8.48 6.59
N LYS A 266 -29.35 9.33 6.37
CA LYS A 266 -28.72 9.50 5.05
C LYS A 266 -28.18 8.14 4.55
N PRO A 267 -28.18 7.90 3.23
CA PRO A 267 -27.52 6.72 2.68
C PRO A 267 -26.08 6.58 3.17
N ARG A 268 -25.68 5.35 3.50
CA ARG A 268 -24.32 5.04 3.94
C ARG A 268 -23.65 4.09 2.95
N PRO A 269 -22.44 4.37 2.47
CA PRO A 269 -21.68 3.45 1.63
C PRO A 269 -21.58 2.06 2.25
N CYS A 270 -21.70 1.02 1.42
CA CYS A 270 -21.50 -0.36 1.86
C CYS A 270 -20.02 -0.72 1.98
N PHE A 271 -19.17 -0.08 1.18
CA PHE A 271 -17.73 -0.34 1.05
C PHE A 271 -16.94 0.89 1.51
N ALA A 272 -15.77 1.18 0.92
CA ALA A 272 -14.97 2.34 1.31
C ALA A 272 -15.77 3.64 1.32
N SER A 273 -15.38 4.57 2.19
CA SER A 273 -15.93 5.92 2.26
C SER A 273 -14.89 6.91 2.77
N SER A 274 -15.10 8.22 2.52
CA SER A 274 -14.27 9.25 3.15
C SER A 274 -14.57 9.38 4.66
N GLY A 275 -13.55 9.54 5.51
CA GLY A 275 -13.71 9.80 6.94
C GLY A 275 -14.56 11.03 7.26
N ASN A 276 -14.41 12.09 6.48
CA ASN A 276 -15.17 13.33 6.63
C ASN A 276 -16.55 13.28 5.96
N ARG A 277 -16.81 12.27 5.13
CA ARG A 277 -18.06 12.05 4.37
C ARG A 277 -18.47 13.25 3.51
N ARG A 278 -17.50 13.97 2.95
CA ARG A 278 -17.71 15.14 2.07
C ARG A 278 -17.06 15.00 0.70
N GLU A 279 -16.39 13.88 0.46
CA GLU A 279 -15.64 13.58 -0.74
C GLU A 279 -15.66 12.07 -1.05
N ILE A 280 -15.32 11.71 -2.29
CA ILE A 280 -15.55 10.36 -2.83
C ILE A 280 -14.31 9.69 -3.43
N TRP A 281 -13.12 10.32 -3.41
CA TRP A 281 -11.94 9.76 -4.07
C TRP A 281 -11.60 8.32 -3.62
N PRO A 282 -11.70 7.91 -2.33
CA PRO A 282 -11.39 6.53 -1.95
C PRO A 282 -12.37 5.55 -2.58
N MET A 283 -13.63 5.96 -2.68
CA MET A 283 -14.73 5.17 -3.23
C MET A 283 -14.57 4.97 -4.74
N VAL A 284 -14.10 6.00 -5.45
CA VAL A 284 -13.81 5.93 -6.90
C VAL A 284 -12.69 4.93 -7.15
N VAL A 285 -11.61 4.99 -6.37
CA VAL A 285 -10.45 4.10 -6.52
C VAL A 285 -10.80 2.66 -6.19
N GLU A 286 -11.49 2.41 -5.07
CA GLU A 286 -11.95 1.07 -4.70
C GLU A 286 -12.92 0.49 -5.75
N LYS A 287 -13.87 1.29 -6.25
CA LYS A 287 -14.80 0.85 -7.30
C LYS A 287 -14.08 0.47 -8.60
N ALA A 288 -13.08 1.26 -9.01
CA ALA A 288 -12.29 0.95 -10.20
C ALA A 288 -11.47 -0.35 -10.01
N PHE A 289 -10.94 -0.57 -8.81
CA PHE A 289 -10.26 -1.82 -8.46
C PHE A 289 -11.22 -3.01 -8.45
N ALA A 290 -12.43 -2.87 -7.88
CA ALA A 290 -13.47 -3.88 -7.94
C ALA A 290 -13.87 -4.23 -9.39
N LYS A 291 -14.02 -3.21 -10.27
CA LYS A 291 -14.29 -3.40 -11.69
C LYS A 291 -13.17 -4.19 -12.39
N LEU A 292 -11.92 -3.84 -12.13
CA LEU A 292 -10.75 -4.54 -12.66
C LEU A 292 -10.76 -6.04 -12.30
N HIS A 293 -11.21 -6.35 -11.08
CA HIS A 293 -11.34 -7.71 -10.56
C HIS A 293 -12.73 -8.36 -10.79
N GLY A 294 -13.61 -7.69 -11.52
CA GLY A 294 -14.94 -8.16 -11.93
C GLY A 294 -16.08 -7.84 -10.98
N CYS A 295 -15.87 -7.81 -9.66
CA CYS A 295 -16.87 -7.39 -8.66
C CYS A 295 -16.22 -7.04 -7.31
N TRP A 296 -16.97 -6.42 -6.38
CA TRP A 296 -16.46 -6.15 -5.02
C TRP A 296 -16.15 -7.45 -4.25
N GLU A 297 -16.97 -8.49 -4.36
CA GLU A 297 -16.70 -9.78 -3.69
C GLU A 297 -15.31 -10.33 -4.06
N SER A 298 -14.84 -10.13 -5.30
CA SER A 298 -13.53 -10.60 -5.77
C SER A 298 -12.36 -9.99 -4.99
N ILE A 299 -12.44 -8.70 -4.62
CA ILE A 299 -11.39 -8.00 -3.86
C ILE A 299 -11.54 -8.21 -2.34
N GLY A 300 -12.73 -8.63 -1.88
CA GLY A 300 -13.00 -8.87 -0.46
C GLY A 300 -12.52 -10.21 0.09
N ARG A 301 -11.87 -11.06 -0.72
CA ARG A 301 -11.36 -12.38 -0.29
C ARG A 301 -9.97 -12.31 0.38
N GLY A 302 -9.51 -11.11 0.73
CA GLY A 302 -8.16 -10.84 1.23
C GLY A 302 -7.11 -10.77 0.12
N GLY A 303 -5.96 -10.20 0.45
CA GLY A 303 -4.88 -9.94 -0.51
C GLY A 303 -3.59 -9.50 0.19
N LEU A 304 -2.60 -9.12 -0.61
CA LEU A 304 -1.29 -8.68 -0.12
C LEU A 304 -1.12 -7.18 -0.34
N ILE A 305 -0.65 -6.47 0.69
CA ILE A 305 -0.45 -5.02 0.65
C ILE A 305 0.57 -4.70 -0.45
N GLY A 306 1.67 -5.46 -0.52
CA GLY A 306 2.69 -5.29 -1.55
C GLY A 306 2.16 -5.37 -2.98
N VAL A 307 1.21 -6.27 -3.27
CA VAL A 307 0.59 -6.39 -4.60
C VAL A 307 -0.29 -5.18 -4.92
N ALA A 308 -1.06 -4.71 -3.93
CA ALA A 308 -1.86 -3.49 -4.09
C ALA A 308 -0.98 -2.25 -4.30
N LEU A 309 0.12 -2.11 -3.56
CA LEU A 309 1.10 -1.03 -3.72
C LEU A 309 1.73 -1.06 -5.12
N GLN A 310 2.12 -2.23 -5.63
CA GLN A 310 2.62 -2.38 -7.00
C GLN A 310 1.57 -1.91 -8.02
N ALA A 311 0.32 -2.32 -7.87
CA ALA A 311 -0.76 -1.93 -8.77
C ALA A 311 -1.05 -0.41 -8.73
N LEU A 312 -0.91 0.24 -7.59
CA LEU A 312 -1.19 1.67 -7.44
C LEU A 312 -0.02 2.57 -7.86
N THR A 313 1.22 2.08 -7.79
CA THR A 313 2.45 2.90 -7.92
C THR A 313 3.37 2.50 -9.06
N GLY A 314 3.27 1.26 -9.55
CA GLY A 314 4.26 0.64 -10.44
C GLY A 314 5.61 0.35 -9.77
N GLY A 315 5.70 0.50 -8.44
CA GLY A 315 6.89 0.23 -7.66
C GLY A 315 7.23 -1.26 -7.53
N ALA A 316 8.36 -1.55 -6.88
CA ALA A 316 8.79 -2.91 -6.58
C ALA A 316 8.58 -3.19 -5.09
N SER A 317 7.77 -4.21 -4.77
CA SER A 317 7.50 -4.59 -3.38
C SER A 317 8.23 -5.86 -2.95
N THR A 318 8.78 -5.83 -1.74
CA THR A 318 9.40 -6.97 -1.05
C THR A 318 8.69 -7.24 0.26
N THR A 319 8.37 -8.50 0.51
CA THR A 319 7.78 -8.95 1.79
C THR A 319 8.89 -9.48 2.72
N LEU A 320 8.95 -8.93 3.93
CA LEU A 320 9.83 -9.36 5.02
C LEU A 320 9.00 -10.10 6.08
N GLU A 321 9.38 -11.33 6.41
CA GLU A 321 8.71 -12.09 7.49
C GLU A 321 9.22 -11.66 8.87
N THR A 322 8.31 -11.51 9.83
CA THR A 322 8.65 -11.15 11.22
C THR A 322 9.22 -12.32 12.03
N LYS A 323 9.14 -13.56 11.50
CA LYS A 323 9.61 -14.78 12.19
C LYS A 323 11.10 -14.76 12.52
N GLY A 324 11.90 -13.96 11.81
CA GLY A 324 13.32 -13.75 12.10
C GLY A 324 13.59 -12.98 13.40
N GLY A 325 12.55 -12.45 14.05
CA GLY A 325 12.64 -11.68 15.29
C GLY A 325 12.97 -10.21 15.07
N GLY A 326 12.80 -9.41 16.14
CA GLY A 326 12.93 -7.95 16.07
C GLY A 326 14.34 -7.47 15.73
N GLU A 327 15.39 -8.15 16.21
CA GLU A 327 16.77 -7.71 16.00
C GLU A 327 17.22 -7.79 14.54
N ALA A 328 16.80 -8.82 13.81
CA ALA A 328 17.13 -8.96 12.39
C ALA A 328 16.29 -8.02 11.51
N LEU A 329 15.02 -7.80 11.88
CA LEU A 329 14.08 -6.99 11.10
C LEU A 329 14.29 -5.49 11.31
N TRP A 330 14.68 -5.05 12.51
CA TRP A 330 14.80 -3.65 12.88
C TRP A 330 15.62 -2.78 11.91
N PRO A 331 16.87 -3.15 11.53
CA PRO A 331 17.65 -2.31 10.63
C PRO A 331 17.00 -2.15 9.24
N LEU A 332 16.39 -3.21 8.72
CA LEU A 332 15.69 -3.18 7.42
C LEU A 332 14.45 -2.30 7.48
N LEU A 333 13.71 -2.37 8.61
CA LEU A 333 12.50 -1.60 8.81
C LEU A 333 12.80 -0.11 8.99
N MET A 334 13.82 0.25 9.78
CA MET A 334 14.30 1.62 9.92
C MET A 334 14.69 2.21 8.56
N GLU A 335 15.52 1.50 7.79
CA GLU A 335 15.94 1.96 6.46
C GLU A 335 14.75 2.15 5.51
N ALA A 336 13.79 1.22 5.51
CA ALA A 336 12.61 1.30 4.65
C ALA A 336 11.68 2.44 5.04
N VAL A 337 11.48 2.69 6.34
CA VAL A 337 10.56 3.74 6.83
C VAL A 337 11.18 5.15 6.72
N GLU A 338 12.50 5.27 6.77
CA GLU A 338 13.21 6.55 6.61
C GLU A 338 13.39 6.96 5.13
N ASP A 339 13.28 6.03 4.17
CA ASP A 339 13.39 6.35 2.75
C ASP A 339 12.06 6.89 2.21
N PRO A 340 11.99 8.17 1.78
CA PRO A 340 10.75 8.77 1.28
C PRO A 340 10.23 8.11 -0.01
N ASN A 341 11.03 7.29 -0.68
CA ASN A 341 10.61 6.55 -1.88
C ASN A 341 10.17 5.12 -1.55
N VAL A 342 9.94 4.78 -0.28
CA VAL A 342 9.51 3.44 0.14
C VAL A 342 8.25 3.56 0.98
N LEU A 343 7.18 2.90 0.52
CA LEU A 343 5.93 2.79 1.25
C LEU A 343 5.93 1.48 2.05
N VAL A 344 5.63 1.54 3.34
CA VAL A 344 5.75 0.39 4.25
C VAL A 344 4.39 0.02 4.86
N GLY A 345 3.92 -1.18 4.55
CA GLY A 345 2.74 -1.79 5.15
C GLY A 345 3.11 -3.00 6.01
N ALA A 346 2.24 -3.37 6.95
CA ALA A 346 2.41 -4.55 7.78
C ALA A 346 1.10 -5.33 7.92
N GLY A 347 1.20 -6.67 7.90
CA GLY A 347 0.07 -7.57 8.05
C GLY A 347 0.10 -8.29 9.39
N THR A 348 -1.04 -8.32 10.09
CA THR A 348 -1.17 -9.06 11.35
C THR A 348 -1.35 -10.55 11.13
N LYS A 349 -1.02 -11.37 12.14
CA LYS A 349 -1.27 -12.82 12.11
C LYS A 349 -2.76 -13.11 12.01
N ALA A 350 -3.12 -14.24 11.38
CA ALA A 350 -4.52 -14.67 11.20
C ALA A 350 -5.30 -14.89 12.52
N SER A 351 -4.59 -15.14 13.62
CA SER A 351 -5.14 -15.14 14.98
C SER A 351 -4.12 -14.54 15.92
N LEU A 352 -4.58 -13.65 16.82
CA LEU A 352 -3.71 -12.98 17.78
C LEU A 352 -3.91 -13.49 19.22
N GLY A 353 -4.81 -14.44 19.44
CA GLY A 353 -5.12 -14.96 20.77
C GLY A 353 -5.49 -13.83 21.74
N GLU A 354 -4.78 -13.74 22.87
CA GLU A 354 -5.00 -12.69 23.87
C GLU A 354 -4.76 -11.27 23.34
N ALA A 355 -3.88 -11.10 22.33
CA ALA A 355 -3.59 -9.79 21.76
C ALA A 355 -4.76 -9.20 20.94
N GLU A 356 -5.78 -9.99 20.57
CA GLU A 356 -7.01 -9.44 19.97
C GLU A 356 -7.76 -8.52 20.95
N SER A 357 -7.67 -8.81 22.26
CA SER A 357 -8.27 -7.95 23.29
C SER A 357 -7.54 -6.61 23.48
N MET A 358 -6.33 -6.50 22.91
CA MET A 358 -5.48 -5.31 22.99
C MET A 358 -5.74 -4.33 21.84
N GLY A 359 -6.84 -4.50 21.09
CA GLY A 359 -7.35 -3.53 20.11
C GLY A 359 -6.80 -3.66 18.69
N VAL A 360 -5.74 -4.46 18.47
CA VAL A 360 -5.25 -4.77 17.12
C VAL A 360 -6.09 -5.87 16.48
N VAL A 361 -6.39 -5.70 15.19
CA VAL A 361 -7.23 -6.61 14.41
C VAL A 361 -6.37 -7.72 13.80
N CYS A 362 -6.74 -8.99 14.01
CA CYS A 362 -6.06 -10.14 13.41
C CYS A 362 -6.37 -10.29 11.92
N GLY A 363 -5.43 -10.79 11.11
CA GLY A 363 -5.58 -10.93 9.67
C GLY A 363 -5.93 -9.61 8.95
N HIS A 364 -5.29 -8.52 9.35
CA HIS A 364 -5.58 -7.15 8.90
C HIS A 364 -4.30 -6.41 8.52
N ALA A 365 -4.45 -5.38 7.70
CA ALA A 365 -3.35 -4.58 7.16
C ALA A 365 -3.25 -3.22 7.88
N TYR A 366 -2.02 -2.78 8.13
CA TYR A 366 -1.68 -1.51 8.78
C TYR A 366 -0.57 -0.81 8.02
N SER A 367 -0.55 0.53 8.05
CA SER A 367 0.59 1.31 7.55
C SER A 367 1.65 1.42 8.65
N VAL A 368 2.94 1.36 8.28
CA VAL A 368 4.05 1.70 9.18
C VAL A 368 4.54 3.08 8.79
N ILE A 369 4.26 4.07 9.63
CA ILE A 369 4.47 5.50 9.33
C ILE A 369 5.85 5.95 9.76
N HIS A 370 6.28 5.53 10.96
CA HIS A 370 7.55 5.98 11.53
C HIS A 370 8.20 4.91 12.39
N ALA A 371 9.51 4.98 12.51
CA ALA A 371 10.31 4.06 13.31
C ALA A 371 11.40 4.87 14.04
N VAL A 372 11.57 4.63 15.34
CA VAL A 372 12.54 5.38 16.15
C VAL A 372 13.24 4.47 17.15
N SER A 373 14.54 4.73 17.35
CA SER A 373 15.34 4.11 18.40
C SER A 373 15.81 5.18 19.39
N VAL A 374 15.29 5.15 20.61
CA VAL A 374 15.58 6.15 21.65
C VAL A 374 15.76 5.50 23.01
N LEU A 375 16.89 5.76 23.65
CA LEU A 375 17.24 5.24 24.99
C LEU A 375 17.07 3.72 25.14
N GLY A 376 17.35 2.97 24.08
CA GLY A 376 17.21 1.50 24.05
C GLY A 376 15.80 1.00 23.71
N HIS A 377 14.81 1.89 23.57
CA HIS A 377 13.48 1.55 23.06
C HIS A 377 13.44 1.66 21.55
N LYS A 378 12.93 0.60 20.91
CA LYS A 378 12.65 0.53 19.47
C LYS A 378 11.14 0.61 19.28
N LEU A 379 10.65 1.75 18.79
CA LEU A 379 9.22 2.03 18.67
C LEU A 379 8.81 2.25 17.21
N LEU A 380 7.61 1.80 16.87
CA LEU A 380 6.99 1.96 15.56
C LEU A 380 5.69 2.73 15.71
N LEU A 381 5.45 3.70 14.84
CA LEU A 381 4.16 4.36 14.67
C LEU A 381 3.42 3.65 13.54
N LEU A 382 2.25 3.09 13.85
CA LEU A 382 1.40 2.39 12.90
C LEU A 382 0.09 3.12 12.71
N ARG A 383 -0.63 2.80 11.63
CA ARG A 383 -2.00 3.27 11.39
C ARG A 383 -2.94 2.18 10.89
N ASN A 384 -4.11 2.10 11.50
CA ASN A 384 -5.24 1.29 11.06
C ASN A 384 -6.00 2.00 9.92
N PRO A 385 -6.23 1.40 8.75
CA PRO A 385 -7.05 1.97 7.68
C PRO A 385 -8.54 2.13 8.05
N TRP A 386 -8.99 1.64 9.21
CA TRP A 386 -10.32 1.91 9.73
C TRP A 386 -10.46 3.29 10.36
N GLY A 387 -9.37 4.06 10.48
CA GLY A 387 -9.38 5.36 11.17
C GLY A 387 -9.75 5.29 12.65
N HIS A 388 -9.81 4.08 13.23
CA HIS A 388 -10.12 3.80 14.62
C HIS A 388 -9.60 2.40 14.99
N GLY A 389 -9.68 2.02 16.25
CA GLY A 389 -9.34 0.66 16.70
C GLY A 389 -7.83 0.47 16.82
N GLU A 390 -7.31 0.99 17.92
CA GLU A 390 -5.89 1.14 18.19
C GLU A 390 -5.35 0.12 19.20
N TRP A 391 -4.03 -0.05 19.20
CA TRP A 391 -3.31 -0.80 20.22
C TRP A 391 -3.54 -0.23 21.62
N LYS A 392 -3.74 -1.11 22.61
CA LYS A 392 -4.01 -0.76 24.02
C LYS A 392 -2.94 -1.24 24.99
N GLY A 393 -1.85 -1.79 24.47
CA GLY A 393 -0.73 -2.27 25.29
C GLY A 393 0.32 -1.20 25.51
N ASP A 394 1.55 -1.67 25.70
CA ASP A 394 2.70 -0.80 25.93
C ASP A 394 2.90 0.18 24.78
N TRP A 395 3.10 1.44 25.13
CA TRP A 395 3.24 2.58 24.22
C TRP A 395 1.98 2.99 23.42
N SER A 396 0.82 2.38 23.69
CA SER A 396 -0.47 2.94 23.26
C SER A 396 -0.67 4.39 23.73
N ASP A 397 -1.64 5.11 23.15
CA ASP A 397 -1.94 6.50 23.47
C ASP A 397 -2.22 6.73 24.97
N GLY A 398 -2.90 5.78 25.61
CA GLY A 398 -3.20 5.79 27.05
C GLY A 398 -2.11 5.19 27.95
N SER A 399 -0.97 4.77 27.39
CA SER A 399 0.09 4.06 28.14
C SER A 399 0.77 4.94 29.17
N LYS A 400 0.94 4.42 30.40
CA LYS A 400 1.70 5.09 31.46
C LYS A 400 3.20 5.19 31.16
N LEU A 401 3.72 4.32 30.28
CA LEU A 401 5.14 4.32 29.88
C LEU A 401 5.59 5.66 29.31
N TRP A 402 4.68 6.41 28.67
CA TRP A 402 4.97 7.76 28.20
C TRP A 402 5.31 8.72 29.34
N SER A 403 4.55 8.67 30.44
CA SER A 403 4.78 9.51 31.62
C SER A 403 5.99 9.05 32.44
N GLU A 404 6.30 7.75 32.41
CA GLU A 404 7.46 7.17 33.08
C GLU A 404 8.77 7.42 32.31
N ASN A 405 8.69 7.66 31.00
CA ASN A 405 9.82 7.87 30.09
C ASN A 405 9.68 9.20 29.32
N PRO A 406 9.80 10.37 29.98
CA PRO A 406 9.55 11.67 29.37
C PRO A 406 10.52 12.01 28.22
N GLU A 407 11.75 11.49 28.24
CA GLU A 407 12.72 11.68 27.17
C GLU A 407 12.32 10.92 25.88
N VAL A 408 11.75 9.73 26.03
CA VAL A 408 11.18 8.94 24.91
C VAL A 408 9.95 9.66 24.34
N ALA A 409 9.07 10.15 25.22
CA ALA A 409 7.91 10.95 24.83
C ALA A 409 8.30 12.22 24.08
N ALA A 410 9.37 12.90 24.49
CA ALA A 410 9.87 14.08 23.80
C ALA A 410 10.46 13.75 22.43
N ALA A 411 11.12 12.59 22.28
CA ALA A 411 11.73 12.17 21.02
C ALA A 411 10.70 11.79 19.95
N VAL A 412 9.57 11.19 20.33
CA VAL A 412 8.47 10.87 19.39
C VAL A 412 7.63 12.08 19.01
N GLY A 413 7.70 13.17 19.79
CA GLY A 413 7.11 14.45 19.47
C GLY A 413 5.59 14.42 19.23
N ASP A 414 5.19 14.99 18.11
CA ASP A 414 3.81 15.12 17.62
C ASP A 414 3.25 13.83 17.02
N GLY A 415 4.06 12.78 16.85
CA GLY A 415 3.60 11.47 16.44
C GLY A 415 2.68 10.78 17.45
N ARG A 416 2.46 11.37 18.64
CA ARG A 416 1.52 10.88 19.64
C ARG A 416 0.15 11.53 19.45
N SER A 417 -0.88 10.70 19.39
CA SER A 417 -2.27 11.13 19.51
C SER A 417 -2.82 10.84 20.90
N THR A 418 -4.00 11.38 21.16
CA THR A 418 -4.89 10.93 22.25
C THR A 418 -6.30 10.68 21.74
N GLU A 419 -6.50 10.79 20.43
CA GLU A 419 -7.77 10.61 19.74
C GLU A 419 -7.79 9.21 19.12
N ASP A 420 -8.97 8.60 18.99
CA ASP A 420 -9.12 7.31 18.28
C ASP A 420 -9.10 7.59 16.77
N ASP A 421 -7.90 7.88 16.24
CA ASP A 421 -7.62 8.23 14.84
C ASP A 421 -7.01 7.05 14.05
N GLY A 422 -6.81 5.93 14.73
CA GLY A 422 -6.25 4.69 14.21
C GLY A 422 -4.73 4.66 14.25
N ARG A 423 -4.04 5.74 14.66
CA ARG A 423 -2.58 5.77 14.81
C ARG A 423 -2.19 5.41 16.22
N PHE A 424 -1.14 4.61 16.36
CA PHE A 424 -0.63 4.23 17.67
C PHE A 424 0.83 3.82 17.59
N TRP A 425 1.53 4.01 18.70
CA TRP A 425 2.88 3.50 18.87
C TRP A 425 2.88 2.09 19.46
N MET A 426 3.89 1.31 19.09
CA MET A 426 4.12 -0.03 19.60
C MET A 426 5.61 -0.31 19.76
N SER A 427 5.98 -1.14 20.73
CA SER A 427 7.34 -1.68 20.82
C SER A 427 7.64 -2.65 19.67
N MET A 428 8.90 -2.72 19.24
CA MET A 428 9.33 -3.73 18.25
C MET A 428 9.12 -5.16 18.73
N GLU A 429 9.19 -5.40 20.05
CA GLU A 429 8.93 -6.70 20.66
C GLU A 429 7.47 -7.13 20.48
N ASP A 430 6.52 -6.25 20.77
CA ASP A 430 5.10 -6.52 20.54
C ASP A 430 4.79 -6.59 19.05
N PHE A 431 5.46 -5.78 18.23
CA PHE A 431 5.26 -5.79 16.79
C PHE A 431 5.53 -7.18 16.20
N VAL A 432 6.65 -7.84 16.51
CA VAL A 432 6.92 -9.20 15.98
C VAL A 432 6.04 -10.29 16.60
N ARG A 433 5.44 -10.03 17.76
CA ARG A 433 4.43 -10.91 18.37
C ARG A 433 3.08 -10.81 17.66
N VAL A 434 2.71 -9.63 17.17
CA VAL A 434 1.40 -9.34 16.57
C VAL A 434 1.42 -9.46 15.04
N PHE A 435 2.46 -8.94 14.39
CA PHE A 435 2.58 -8.89 12.94
C PHE A 435 3.31 -10.11 12.39
N GLN A 436 2.91 -10.56 11.20
CA GLN A 436 3.52 -11.71 10.51
C GLN A 436 4.41 -11.30 9.33
N SER A 437 4.13 -10.15 8.73
CA SER A 437 4.83 -9.68 7.54
C SER A 437 4.88 -8.15 7.48
N VAL A 438 5.92 -7.64 6.83
CA VAL A 438 6.07 -6.25 6.41
C VAL A 438 6.25 -6.25 4.90
N ASP A 439 5.46 -5.45 4.19
CA ASP A 439 5.63 -5.18 2.77
C ASP A 439 6.28 -3.81 2.60
N ALA A 440 7.46 -3.75 2.00
CA ALA A 440 8.14 -2.52 1.64
C ALA A 440 8.08 -2.34 0.12
N CYS A 441 7.39 -1.32 -0.36
CA CYS A 441 7.25 -1.00 -1.77
C CYS A 441 8.07 0.22 -2.15
N ARG A 442 9.16 -0.01 -2.88
CA ARG A 442 9.99 1.06 -3.43
C ARG A 442 9.32 1.65 -4.67
N LEU A 443 9.02 2.94 -4.62
CA LEU A 443 8.47 3.70 -5.73
C LEU A 443 9.45 3.72 -6.92
N PRO A 444 8.96 3.80 -8.17
CA PRO A 444 9.83 3.91 -9.34
C PRO A 444 10.75 5.14 -9.25
N GLY A 445 12.06 4.95 -9.44
CA GLY A 445 13.07 6.02 -9.41
C GLY A 445 14.29 5.73 -10.29
N ASP A 446 15.10 6.76 -10.57
CA ASP A 446 16.09 6.95 -11.66
C ASP A 446 17.23 5.93 -11.86
N GLY A 447 17.09 4.66 -11.47
CA GLY A 447 18.21 3.73 -11.59
C GLY A 447 17.92 2.24 -11.48
N HIS A 448 16.70 1.81 -11.17
CA HIS A 448 16.44 0.39 -10.92
C HIS A 448 15.24 -0.10 -11.75
N HIS A 449 15.53 -0.41 -13.01
CA HIS A 449 14.71 -1.31 -13.80
C HIS A 449 14.90 -2.75 -13.33
N GLN A 450 13.76 -3.46 -13.31
CA GLN A 450 13.57 -4.91 -13.23
C GLN A 450 13.55 -5.52 -11.83
N THR A 451 12.37 -6.05 -11.44
CA THR A 451 12.24 -7.47 -11.13
C THR A 451 10.85 -8.01 -11.48
N HIS A 452 10.88 -9.01 -12.37
CA HIS A 452 9.98 -10.18 -12.49
C HIS A 452 8.47 -9.99 -12.42
N ASP A 453 7.88 -9.97 -13.62
CA ASP A 453 6.60 -10.55 -14.03
C ASP A 453 5.91 -11.42 -12.95
N ALA A 454 5.07 -10.80 -12.13
CA ALA A 454 4.06 -11.48 -11.34
C ALA A 454 2.78 -11.52 -12.15
N GLY A 455 2.80 -12.30 -13.24
CA GLY A 455 1.64 -12.48 -14.10
C GLY A 455 0.41 -12.86 -13.29
N LEU A 456 -0.64 -12.04 -13.42
CA LEU A 456 -1.97 -12.30 -12.91
C LEU A 456 -2.54 -13.55 -13.60
N HIS A 457 -2.28 -14.73 -13.06
CA HIS A 457 -3.00 -15.92 -13.48
C HIS A 457 -4.43 -15.88 -12.93
N ARG A 458 -5.40 -15.62 -13.83
CA ARG A 458 -6.79 -16.04 -13.67
C ARG A 458 -6.79 -17.50 -13.23
N ARG A 459 -7.13 -17.78 -11.97
CA ARG A 459 -7.46 -19.14 -11.55
C ARG A 459 -8.93 -19.38 -11.84
N ASP A 460 -9.18 -20.10 -12.94
CA ASP A 460 -10.44 -20.80 -13.13
C ASP A 460 -10.64 -21.78 -11.96
N SER A 461 -11.78 -21.64 -11.29
CA SER A 461 -12.28 -22.52 -10.26
C SER A 461 -12.78 -23.83 -10.88
N GLY A 462 -11.92 -24.84 -10.91
CA GLY A 462 -12.25 -26.22 -11.31
C GLY A 462 -11.97 -27.22 -10.19
N GLY A 463 -13.03 -27.81 -9.64
CA GLY A 463 -12.98 -28.77 -8.53
C GLY A 463 -12.17 -30.03 -8.83
N GLY A 464 -11.60 -30.58 -7.75
CA GLY A 464 -10.78 -31.79 -7.77
C GLY A 464 -11.57 -33.08 -8.03
N GLY A 465 -10.89 -34.02 -8.69
CA GLY A 465 -11.27 -35.42 -8.83
C GLY A 465 -10.15 -36.18 -9.54
N GLY A 466 -9.42 -37.02 -8.80
CA GLY A 466 -8.11 -37.54 -9.19
C GLY A 466 -8.07 -38.74 -10.14
N GLY A 467 -6.83 -39.12 -10.48
CA GLY A 467 -6.42 -40.50 -10.78
C GLY A 467 -5.90 -40.77 -12.19
N GLY A 468 -4.63 -41.18 -12.29
CA GLY A 468 -4.21 -42.25 -13.19
C GLY A 468 -3.47 -41.89 -14.49
N THR A 469 -2.14 -42.03 -14.45
CA THR A 469 -1.22 -42.58 -15.47
C THR A 469 -1.73 -42.89 -16.89
N GLY A 470 -0.98 -42.46 -17.92
CA GLY A 470 -1.02 -43.08 -19.25
C GLY A 470 -0.44 -42.23 -20.39
N GLN A 471 0.65 -42.70 -21.00
CA GLN A 471 1.27 -42.16 -22.21
C GLN A 471 0.42 -42.33 -23.48
N SER A 472 0.77 -41.50 -24.48
CA SER A 472 0.70 -41.70 -25.95
C SER A 472 -0.54 -41.19 -26.72
N GLY A 473 -0.27 -40.24 -27.64
CA GLY A 473 -0.41 -40.47 -29.09
C GLY A 473 -1.77 -40.22 -29.77
N GLY A 474 -1.81 -39.19 -30.63
CA GLY A 474 -2.32 -39.31 -32.00
C GLY A 474 -3.83 -39.07 -32.27
N ASP A 475 -4.11 -37.96 -32.94
CA ASP A 475 -4.80 -37.89 -34.23
C ASP A 475 -6.10 -38.70 -34.48
N LYS A 476 -7.19 -37.94 -34.75
CA LYS A 476 -8.11 -38.01 -35.90
C LYS A 476 -9.62 -38.01 -35.60
N LYS A 477 -10.27 -37.28 -36.52
CA LYS A 477 -11.69 -37.03 -36.73
C LYS A 477 -12.50 -38.29 -37.10
N GLU A 478 -13.81 -38.13 -36.92
CA GLU A 478 -14.93 -38.79 -37.63
C GLU A 478 -15.24 -40.27 -37.32
N ILE A 479 -16.48 -40.55 -36.91
CA ILE A 479 -17.49 -41.28 -37.72
C ILE A 479 -18.81 -41.40 -36.92
N ALA A 480 -19.91 -41.28 -37.65
CA ALA A 480 -21.29 -41.31 -37.21
C ALA A 480 -21.87 -42.72 -36.97
N GLN A 481 -22.93 -42.75 -36.15
CA GLN A 481 -24.14 -43.61 -36.20
C GLN A 481 -24.01 -45.13 -36.41
N HIS A 482 -24.44 -45.94 -35.43
CA HIS A 482 -25.41 -47.02 -35.66
C HIS A 482 -26.06 -47.59 -34.37
N HIS A 483 -27.40 -47.55 -34.36
CA HIS A 483 -28.37 -48.54 -33.90
C HIS A 483 -28.51 -49.05 -32.44
N LYS A 484 -29.65 -48.63 -31.85
CA LYS A 484 -30.81 -49.41 -31.37
C LYS A 484 -30.62 -50.55 -30.34
N LYS A 485 -31.33 -50.30 -29.22
CA LYS A 485 -32.29 -51.17 -28.49
C LYS A 485 -31.74 -52.49 -27.91
N ASP A 486 -31.72 -52.54 -26.58
CA ASP A 486 -32.54 -53.51 -25.84
C ASP A 486 -32.60 -53.16 -24.36
N LYS A 487 -33.83 -53.03 -23.82
CA LYS A 487 -34.26 -53.43 -22.47
C LYS A 487 -35.69 -52.95 -22.18
N LYS A 488 -36.66 -53.81 -22.50
CA LYS A 488 -37.93 -53.93 -21.77
C LYS A 488 -38.05 -55.38 -21.34
N HIS A 489 -38.07 -55.63 -20.03
CA HIS A 489 -38.98 -56.59 -19.36
C HIS A 489 -38.62 -56.67 -17.87
N LYS A 490 -39.45 -56.05 -17.03
CA LYS A 490 -40.24 -56.77 -16.02
C LYS A 490 -41.21 -55.78 -15.37
N ALA A 491 -42.49 -55.95 -15.68
CA ALA A 491 -43.60 -55.27 -15.05
C ALA A 491 -44.27 -56.20 -14.02
N HIS A 492 -44.82 -55.56 -12.98
CA HIS A 492 -46.03 -55.91 -12.23
C HIS A 492 -46.05 -57.06 -11.20
N LYS A 493 -46.00 -56.65 -9.93
CA LYS A 493 -47.03 -56.83 -8.86
C LYS A 493 -46.41 -56.19 -7.59
N LYS A 494 -47.05 -55.33 -6.80
CA LYS A 494 -48.42 -55.32 -6.29
C LYS A 494 -48.81 -53.88 -5.85
N LYS A 495 -50.08 -53.59 -6.08
CA LYS A 495 -50.87 -52.41 -5.69
C LYS A 495 -51.21 -52.42 -4.18
N LYS A 496 -51.53 -51.21 -3.67
CA LYS A 496 -52.46 -50.85 -2.57
C LYS A 496 -51.97 -50.85 -1.12
N HIS A 497 -51.76 -49.64 -0.57
CA HIS A 497 -52.62 -48.93 0.40
C HIS A 497 -52.26 -47.43 0.23
N LYS A 498 -53.15 -46.45 0.10
CA LYS A 498 -54.60 -46.32 0.24
C LYS A 498 -55.04 -45.20 -0.70
#